data_AF-A0AAD4DMT8-F1
#
_entry.id   AF-A0AAD4DMT8-F1
#
_cell.length_a   1.000
_cell.length_b   1.000
_cell.length_c   1.000
_cell.angle_alpha   90.00
_cell.angle_beta   90.00
_cell.angle_gamma   90.00
#
_symmetry.space_group_name_H-M   'P 1'
#
loop_
_entity.id
_entity.type
_entity.pdbx_description
1 polymer ?
#
loop_
_entity_poly.entity_id
_entity_poly.type
_entity_poly.pdbx_seq_one_letter_code
_entity_poly.pdbx_strand_id
1 'polypeptide(L)'
;MIGTLSQVAFSLGCGFAQSGTTLVILRAFQGIGAAATIPSSLGILAHAFPPSKMRSIAFATFAAGAPVGGAFGMLIGGILVQITSSHWRSTFYLVAVVSALTGVSGMISFDADVTSTEAVDWIGASVVTVGLVLIVFVLGQGEVASEGWKTPCKI
;
A
#
# COMPACT_ATOMS: atom_id res chain seq x y z
N MET A 1 11.25 6.87 3.44
CA MET A 1 11.68 7.44 2.14
C MET A 1 11.74 6.40 1.02
N ILE A 2 12.41 5.25 1.19
CA ILE A 2 12.54 4.23 0.13
C ILE A 2 11.17 3.76 -0.41
N GLY A 3 10.18 3.54 0.47
CA GLY A 3 8.84 3.10 0.09
C GLY A 3 8.14 4.05 -0.90
N THR A 4 8.08 5.35 -0.59
CA THR A 4 7.44 6.35 -1.44
C THR A 4 8.16 6.55 -2.77
N LEU A 5 9.50 6.53 -2.78
CA LEU A 5 10.30 6.61 -4.01
C LEU A 5 10.03 5.42 -4.94
N SER A 6 9.97 4.21 -4.38
CA SER A 6 9.64 3.01 -5.15
C SER A 6 8.24 3.11 -5.75
N GLN A 7 7.28 3.66 -5.01
CA GLN A 7 5.91 3.82 -5.47
C GLN A 7 5.79 4.81 -6.64
N VAL A 8 6.58 5.89 -6.64
CA VAL A 8 6.66 6.84 -7.77
C VAL A 8 7.27 6.17 -8.99
N ALA A 9 8.42 5.51 -8.84
CA ALA A 9 9.14 4.88 -9.95
C ALA A 9 8.30 3.78 -10.64
N PHE A 10 7.70 2.88 -9.86
CA PHE A 10 6.88 1.80 -10.40
C PHE A 10 5.52 2.29 -10.92
N SER A 11 4.93 3.35 -10.35
CA SER A 11 3.72 3.98 -10.91
C SER A 11 3.98 4.54 -12.31
N LEU A 12 5.10 5.26 -12.49
CA LEU A 12 5.48 5.80 -13.79
C LEU A 12 5.74 4.66 -14.79
N GLY A 13 6.46 3.61 -14.37
CA GLY A 13 6.69 2.42 -15.19
C GLY A 13 5.38 1.75 -15.65
N CYS A 14 4.38 1.66 -14.78
CA CYS A 14 3.07 1.10 -15.14
C CYS A 14 2.31 1.96 -16.16
N GLY A 15 2.46 3.28 -16.12
CA GLY A 15 1.87 4.19 -17.11
C GLY A 15 2.41 3.98 -18.53
N PHE A 16 3.68 3.59 -18.64
CA PHE A 16 4.35 3.31 -19.92
C PHE A 16 4.31 1.83 -20.34
N ALA A 17 3.89 0.92 -19.47
CA ALA A 17 3.95 -0.52 -19.72
C ALA A 17 3.09 -0.95 -20.92
N GLN A 18 3.71 -1.44 -22.00
CA GLN A 18 3.00 -1.87 -23.22
C GLN A 18 2.50 -3.33 -23.17
N SER A 19 3.00 -4.15 -22.24
CA SER A 19 2.63 -5.56 -22.07
C SER A 19 1.95 -5.81 -20.72
N GLY A 20 0.93 -6.68 -20.72
CA GLY A 20 0.20 -7.07 -19.50
C GLY A 20 1.11 -7.71 -18.44
N THR A 21 2.04 -8.58 -18.87
CA THR A 21 2.99 -9.22 -17.95
C THR A 21 3.90 -8.20 -17.26
N THR A 22 4.40 -7.22 -18.01
CA THR A 22 5.21 -6.12 -17.47
C THR A 22 4.44 -5.32 -16.43
N LEU A 23 3.15 -5.07 -16.67
CA LEU A 23 2.31 -4.36 -15.72
C LEU A 23 2.12 -5.12 -14.40
N VAL A 24 1.88 -6.44 -14.47
CA VAL A 24 1.71 -7.28 -13.28
C VAL A 24 2.98 -7.28 -12.43
N ILE A 25 4.14 -7.43 -13.06
CA ILE A 25 5.44 -7.40 -12.37
C ILE A 25 5.66 -6.04 -11.68
N LEU A 26 5.46 -4.94 -12.40
CA LEU A 26 5.62 -3.59 -11.82
C LEU A 26 4.64 -3.34 -10.68
N ARG A 27 3.42 -3.88 -10.76
CA ARG A 27 2.42 -3.81 -9.68
C ARG A 27 2.83 -4.59 -8.44
N ALA A 28 3.43 -5.76 -8.61
CA ALA A 28 3.98 -6.53 -7.49
C ALA A 28 5.04 -5.71 -6.74
N PHE A 29 5.98 -5.10 -7.46
CA PHE A 29 7.01 -4.24 -6.85
C PHE A 29 6.43 -2.96 -6.23
N GLN A 30 5.46 -2.33 -6.88
CA GLN A 30 4.74 -1.18 -6.33
C GLN A 30 4.06 -1.51 -4.99
N GLY A 31 3.48 -2.70 -4.87
CA GLY A 31 2.83 -3.16 -3.64
C GLY A 31 3.81 -3.29 -2.47
N ILE A 32 5.04 -3.73 -2.71
CA ILE A 32 6.08 -3.86 -1.67
C ILE A 32 6.40 -2.48 -1.06
N GLY A 33 6.54 -1.46 -1.90
CA GLY A 33 6.78 -0.08 -1.46
C GLY A 33 5.65 0.49 -0.59
N ALA A 34 4.41 0.24 -1.01
CA ALA A 34 3.22 0.66 -0.27
C ALA A 34 3.11 -0.08 1.08
N ALA A 35 3.35 -1.39 1.10
CA ALA A 35 3.26 -2.22 2.30
C ALA A 35 4.26 -1.79 3.38
N ALA A 36 5.50 -1.44 3.01
CA ALA A 36 6.52 -0.99 3.95
C ALA A 36 6.22 0.39 4.57
N THR A 37 5.41 1.22 3.88
CA THR A 37 5.14 2.60 4.32
C THR A 37 4.23 2.63 5.55
N ILE A 38 3.22 1.77 5.61
CA ILE A 38 2.25 1.73 6.71
C ILE A 38 2.89 1.48 8.09
N PRO A 39 3.67 0.40 8.32
CA PRO A 39 4.27 0.14 9.63
C PRO A 39 5.29 1.21 10.02
N SER A 40 6.01 1.76 9.03
CA SER A 40 6.95 2.87 9.25
C SER A 40 6.25 4.11 9.76
N SER A 41 5.15 4.52 9.13
CA SER A 41 4.34 5.67 9.57
C SER A 41 3.75 5.44 10.96
N LEU A 42 3.29 4.22 11.27
CA LEU A 42 2.73 3.89 12.57
C LEU A 42 3.79 3.93 13.69
N GLY A 43 5.01 3.48 13.40
CA GLY A 43 6.15 3.57 14.31
C GLY A 43 6.50 5.02 14.65
N ILE A 44 6.62 5.88 13.63
CA ILE A 44 6.86 7.32 13.82
C ILE A 44 5.75 7.95 14.68
N LEU A 45 4.48 7.63 14.38
CA LEU A 45 3.33 8.14 15.13
C LEU A 45 3.34 7.67 16.60
N ALA A 46 3.72 6.41 16.84
CA ALA A 46 3.85 5.83 18.17
C ALA A 46 4.97 6.48 18.99
N HIS A 47 6.07 6.90 18.35
CA HIS A 47 7.17 7.61 19.00
C HIS A 47 6.86 9.08 19.25
N ALA A 48 6.16 9.75 18.33
CA ALA A 48 5.82 11.16 18.45
C ALA A 48 4.78 11.43 19.57
N PHE A 49 3.84 10.50 19.80
CA PHE A 49 2.78 10.67 20.79
C PHE A 49 2.94 9.70 21.99
N PRO A 50 3.27 10.20 23.19
CA PRO A 50 3.32 9.38 24.40
C PRO A 50 1.92 8.83 24.76
N PRO A 51 1.85 7.71 25.51
CA PRO A 51 0.59 7.04 25.84
C PRO A 51 -0.34 7.99 26.61
N SER A 52 -1.34 8.50 25.89
CA SER A 52 -2.30 9.51 26.35
C SER A 52 -3.56 9.45 25.49
N LYS A 53 -4.63 10.14 25.90
CA LYS A 53 -5.86 10.27 25.09
C LYS A 53 -5.58 10.83 23.70
N MET A 54 -4.56 11.68 23.56
CA MET A 54 -4.13 12.27 22.29
C MET A 54 -3.53 11.24 21.34
N ARG A 55 -2.82 10.22 21.86
CA ARG A 55 -2.32 9.10 21.04
C ARG A 55 -3.48 8.33 20.41
N SER A 56 -4.51 7.99 21.18
CA SER A 56 -5.69 7.29 20.62
C SER A 56 -6.37 8.10 19.51
N ILE A 57 -6.47 9.43 19.66
CA ILE A 57 -7.01 10.31 18.62
C ILE A 57 -6.11 10.31 17.38
N ALA A 58 -4.78 10.38 17.55
CA ALA A 58 -3.82 10.35 16.44
C ALA A 58 -3.89 9.04 15.64
N PHE A 59 -4.02 7.90 16.32
CA PHE A 59 -4.22 6.60 15.65
C PHE A 59 -5.60 6.52 14.98
N ALA A 60 -6.64 7.10 15.59
CA ALA A 60 -7.97 7.15 15.00
C ALA A 60 -8.01 8.00 13.71
N THR A 61 -7.32 9.15 13.68
CA THR A 61 -7.24 9.99 12.47
C THR A 61 -6.39 9.31 11.39
N PHE A 62 -5.30 8.62 11.75
CA PHE A 62 -4.54 7.80 10.82
C PHE A 62 -5.39 6.70 10.18
N ALA A 63 -6.14 5.95 11.00
CA ALA A 63 -7.03 4.89 10.53
C ALA A 63 -8.17 5.42 9.66
N ALA A 64 -8.71 6.61 9.98
CA ALA A 64 -9.73 7.28 9.17
C ALA A 64 -9.21 7.70 7.78
N GLY A 65 -7.89 7.83 7.60
CA GLY A 65 -7.29 8.17 6.30
C GLY A 65 -7.55 7.13 5.21
N ALA A 66 -7.59 5.84 5.54
CA ALA A 66 -7.80 4.76 4.57
C ALA A 66 -9.18 4.82 3.86
N PRO A 67 -10.32 4.84 4.57
CA PRO A 67 -11.63 4.92 3.92
C PRO A 67 -11.85 6.26 3.21
N VAL A 68 -11.36 7.37 3.78
CA VAL A 68 -11.44 8.69 3.16
C VAL A 68 -10.65 8.71 1.85
N GLY A 69 -9.40 8.27 1.88
CA GLY A 69 -8.54 8.16 0.70
C GLY A 69 -9.13 7.19 -0.35
N GLY A 70 -9.75 6.09 0.07
CA GLY A 70 -10.44 5.16 -0.82
C GLY A 70 -11.62 5.82 -1.56
N ALA A 71 -12.48 6.55 -0.83
CA ALA A 71 -13.62 7.26 -1.41
C ALA A 71 -13.16 8.36 -2.39
N PHE A 72 -12.22 9.22 -1.97
CA PHE A 72 -11.67 10.25 -2.84
C PHE A 72 -10.93 9.66 -4.05
N GLY A 73 -10.16 8.58 -3.84
CA GLY A 73 -9.44 7.89 -4.90
C GLY A 73 -10.37 7.31 -5.96
N MET A 74 -11.49 6.69 -5.55
CA MET A 74 -12.50 6.18 -6.49
C MET A 74 -13.19 7.30 -7.26
N LEU A 75 -13.59 8.39 -6.58
CA LEU A 75 -14.23 9.53 -7.24
C LEU A 75 -13.32 10.18 -8.27
N ILE A 76 -12.10 10.56 -7.86
CA ILE A 76 -11.12 11.22 -8.73
C ILE A 76 -10.69 10.27 -9.85
N GLY A 77 -10.42 9.01 -9.54
CA GLY A 77 -10.06 7.98 -10.51
C GLY A 77 -11.15 7.76 -11.55
N GLY A 78 -12.41 7.66 -11.13
CA GLY A 78 -13.56 7.49 -12.02
C GLY A 78 -13.74 8.68 -12.97
N ILE A 79 -13.64 9.91 -12.45
CA ILE A 79 -13.72 11.14 -13.25
C ILE A 79 -12.58 11.19 -14.29
N LEU A 80 -11.36 10.86 -13.89
CA LEU A 80 -10.19 10.85 -14.79
C LEU A 80 -10.34 9.89 -15.95
N VAL A 81 -10.92 8.72 -15.71
CA VAL A 81 -11.20 7.71 -16.74
C VAL A 81 -12.30 8.19 -17.68
N GLN A 82 -13.31 8.90 -17.18
CA GLN A 82 -14.40 9.44 -18.02
C GLN A 82 -13.95 10.60 -18.92
N ILE A 83 -13.12 11.52 -18.41
CA ILE A 83 -12.65 12.69 -19.17
C ILE A 83 -11.57 12.29 -20.19
N THR A 84 -10.73 11.31 -19.86
CA THR A 84 -9.67 10.85 -20.74
C THR A 84 -10.19 9.67 -21.57
N SER A 85 -10.74 9.93 -22.76
CA SER A 85 -11.46 8.97 -23.63
C SER A 85 -10.70 7.68 -24.03
N SER A 86 -9.51 7.38 -23.50
CA SER A 86 -8.83 6.12 -23.81
C SER A 86 -7.89 5.53 -22.74
N HIS A 87 -7.54 6.20 -21.62
CA HIS A 87 -6.39 5.72 -20.82
C HIS A 87 -6.67 5.63 -19.32
N TRP A 88 -7.12 4.45 -18.86
CA TRP A 88 -7.02 3.99 -17.45
C TRP A 88 -5.59 4.12 -16.88
N ARG A 89 -4.60 4.26 -17.77
CA ARG A 89 -3.21 4.59 -17.43
C ARG A 89 -3.06 5.96 -16.76
N SER A 90 -3.97 6.92 -17.00
CA SER A 90 -3.95 8.24 -16.38
C SER A 90 -3.98 8.17 -14.85
N THR A 91 -4.67 7.17 -14.30
CA THR A 91 -4.72 6.90 -12.86
C THR A 91 -3.33 6.60 -12.28
N PHE A 92 -2.44 5.95 -13.03
CA PHE A 92 -1.07 5.68 -12.56
C PHE A 92 -0.22 6.94 -12.49
N TYR A 93 -0.39 7.86 -13.44
CA TYR A 93 0.29 9.16 -13.37
C TYR A 93 -0.21 9.98 -12.19
N LEU A 94 -1.51 9.95 -11.90
CA LEU A 94 -2.04 10.59 -10.70
C LEU A 94 -1.42 9.99 -9.43
N VAL A 95 -1.40 8.67 -9.32
CA VAL A 95 -0.80 7.99 -8.15
C VAL A 95 0.67 8.35 -8.02
N ALA A 96 1.42 8.44 -9.13
CA ALA A 96 2.81 8.88 -9.13
C ALA A 96 2.95 10.31 -8.59
N VAL A 97 2.14 11.25 -9.06
CA VAL A 97 2.16 12.65 -8.62
C VAL A 97 1.82 12.76 -7.13
N VAL A 98 0.75 12.11 -6.68
CA VAL A 98 0.36 12.12 -5.27
C VAL A 98 1.45 11.51 -4.39
N SER A 99 2.05 10.40 -4.82
CA SER A 99 3.17 9.75 -4.11
C SER A 99 4.43 10.61 -4.07
N ALA A 100 4.68 11.39 -5.13
CA ALA A 100 5.80 12.33 -5.17
C ALA A 100 5.57 13.50 -4.20
N LEU A 101 4.36 14.07 -4.18
CA LEU A 101 4.00 15.16 -3.26
C LEU A 101 4.12 14.73 -1.79
N THR A 102 3.63 13.54 -1.45
CA THR A 102 3.77 13.02 -0.08
C THR A 102 5.24 12.69 0.25
N GLY A 103 6.01 12.20 -0.72
CA GLY A 103 7.45 11.99 -0.57
C GLY A 103 8.21 13.30 -0.29
N VAL A 104 7.94 14.35 -1.05
CA VAL A 104 8.55 15.68 -0.87
C VAL A 104 8.16 16.28 0.48
N SER A 105 6.87 16.22 0.85
CA SER A 105 6.43 16.69 2.17
C SER A 105 7.14 15.94 3.29
N GLY A 106 7.32 14.63 3.16
CA GLY A 106 8.08 13.84 4.13
C GLY A 106 9.52 14.30 4.27
N MET A 107 10.20 14.63 3.16
CA MET A 107 11.60 15.09 3.18
C MET A 107 11.80 16.43 3.88
N ILE A 108 10.77 17.29 3.86
CA ILE A 108 10.83 18.62 4.49
C ILE A 108 10.47 18.53 5.98
N SER A 109 9.58 17.60 6.37
CA SER A 109 9.02 17.53 7.72
C SER A 109 9.78 16.62 8.69
N PHE A 110 10.56 15.66 8.20
CA PHE A 110 11.28 14.69 9.04
C PHE A 110 12.78 14.87 8.92
N ASP A 111 13.46 15.03 10.05
CA ASP A 111 14.92 15.03 10.15
C ASP A 111 15.49 13.60 9.94
N ALA A 112 16.78 13.51 9.62
CA ALA A 112 17.42 12.23 9.32
C ALA A 112 17.34 11.25 10.51
N ASP A 113 16.88 10.03 10.21
CA ASP A 113 16.54 9.01 11.20
C ASP A 113 17.74 8.58 12.06
N VAL A 114 17.48 8.34 13.36
CA VAL A 114 18.44 7.70 14.25
C VAL A 114 18.40 6.20 13.93
N THR A 115 19.49 5.66 13.40
CA THR A 115 19.56 4.25 12.99
C THR A 115 19.42 3.34 14.20
N SER A 116 18.26 2.72 14.37
CA SER A 116 18.08 1.63 15.33
C SER A 116 18.91 0.43 14.87
N THR A 117 19.77 -0.08 15.74
CA THR A 117 20.67 -1.22 15.51
C THR A 117 20.02 -2.56 15.86
N GLU A 118 18.72 -2.56 16.16
CA GLU A 118 17.96 -3.78 16.47
C GLU A 118 17.91 -4.70 15.25
N ALA A 119 18.26 -5.97 15.45
CA ALA A 119 18.25 -6.98 14.41
C ALA A 119 16.81 -7.29 13.99
N VAL A 120 16.54 -7.29 12.68
CA VAL A 120 15.25 -7.66 12.11
C VAL A 120 15.00 -9.16 12.29
N ASP A 121 13.86 -9.54 12.89
CA ASP A 121 13.41 -10.93 12.95
C ASP A 121 12.80 -11.37 11.61
N TRP A 122 13.67 -11.85 10.72
CA TRP A 122 13.29 -12.35 9.40
C TRP A 122 12.44 -13.62 9.46
N ILE A 123 12.64 -14.47 10.48
CA ILE A 123 11.91 -15.74 10.60
C ILE A 123 10.48 -15.44 11.00
N GLY A 124 10.28 -14.66 12.06
CA GLY A 124 8.94 -14.22 12.49
C GLY A 124 8.20 -13.49 11.37
N ALA A 125 8.87 -12.56 10.69
CA ALA A 125 8.28 -11.84 9.56
C ALA A 125 7.83 -12.77 8.43
N SER A 126 8.63 -13.79 8.08
CA SER A 126 8.29 -14.75 7.04
C SER A 126 7.10 -15.64 7.43
N VAL A 127 7.07 -16.15 8.67
CA VAL A 127 6.00 -17.01 9.17
C VAL A 127 4.66 -16.27 9.20
N VAL A 128 4.65 -15.03 9.71
CA VAL A 128 3.44 -14.20 9.75
C VAL A 128 2.96 -13.87 8.33
N THR A 129 3.89 -13.53 7.42
CA THR A 129 3.54 -13.20 6.03
C THR A 129 2.91 -14.41 5.33
N VAL A 130 3.54 -15.59 5.41
CA VAL A 130 3.03 -16.82 4.78
C VAL A 130 1.70 -17.23 5.40
N GLY A 131 1.58 -17.19 6.73
CA GLY A 131 0.33 -17.52 7.42
C GLY A 131 -0.83 -16.61 7.00
N LEU A 132 -0.60 -15.30 6.92
CA LEU A 132 -1.61 -14.35 6.47
C LEU A 132 -2.00 -14.57 5.00
N VAL A 133 -1.03 -14.81 4.12
CA VAL A 133 -1.29 -15.14 2.70
C VAL A 133 -2.16 -16.39 2.58
N LEU A 134 -1.85 -17.46 3.33
CA LEU A 134 -2.64 -18.68 3.32
C LEU A 134 -4.07 -18.46 3.84
N ILE A 135 -4.24 -17.68 4.91
CA ILE A 135 -5.56 -17.34 5.45
C ILE A 135 -6.38 -16.57 4.41
N VAL A 136 -5.80 -15.51 3.82
CA VAL A 136 -6.47 -14.71 2.79
C VAL A 136 -6.81 -15.57 1.57
N PHE A 137 -5.91 -16.47 1.17
CA PHE A 137 -6.14 -17.41 0.07
C PHE A 137 -7.32 -18.34 0.35
N VAL A 138 -7.36 -18.98 1.53
CA VAL A 138 -8.46 -19.87 1.92
C VAL A 138 -9.79 -19.13 1.98
N LEU A 139 -9.81 -17.92 2.54
CA LEU A 139 -11.02 -17.11 2.61
C LEU A 139 -11.49 -16.68 1.21
N GLY A 140 -10.58 -16.29 0.32
CA GLY A 140 -10.90 -15.91 -1.05
C GLY A 140 -11.46 -17.06 -1.88
N GLN A 141 -10.90 -18.26 -1.74
CA GLN A 141 -11.38 -19.46 -2.45
C GLN A 141 -12.76 -19.93 -1.97
N GLY A 142 -13.17 -19.55 -0.76
CA GLY A 142 -14.50 -19.85 -0.23
C GLY A 142 -15.65 -19.24 -1.04
N GLU A 143 -15.41 -18.12 -1.73
CA GLU A 143 -16.43 -17.42 -2.53
C GLU A 143 -16.57 -17.99 -3.95
N VAL A 144 -15.52 -18.65 -4.46
CA VAL A 144 -15.44 -19.16 -5.85
C VAL A 144 -15.85 -20.64 -5.95
N ALA A 145 -15.86 -21.36 -4.83
CA ALA A 145 -16.18 -22.79 -4.79
C ALA A 145 -17.70 -23.04 -4.82
N SER A 146 -18.16 -23.83 -5.79
CA SER A 146 -19.59 -24.16 -5.99
C SER A 146 -20.25 -24.88 -4.80
N GLU A 147 -19.48 -25.54 -3.93
CA GLU A 147 -19.97 -26.19 -2.69
C GLU A 147 -19.40 -25.55 -1.41
N GLY A 148 -18.85 -24.34 -1.52
CA GLY A 148 -18.24 -23.60 -0.41
C GLY A 148 -17.07 -24.38 0.23
N TRP A 149 -17.01 -24.37 1.56
CA TRP A 149 -15.88 -24.92 2.34
C TRP A 149 -15.83 -26.45 2.36
N LYS A 150 -16.81 -27.13 1.76
CA LYS A 150 -16.85 -28.60 1.67
C LYS A 150 -16.04 -29.15 0.49
N THR A 151 -15.63 -28.28 -0.43
CA THR A 151 -14.88 -28.67 -1.63
C THR A 151 -13.39 -28.81 -1.29
N PRO A 152 -12.75 -29.98 -1.51
CA PRO A 152 -11.30 -30.09 -1.35
C PRO A 152 -10.60 -29.21 -2.38
N CYS A 153 -9.56 -28.49 -1.94
CA CYS A 153 -8.81 -27.56 -2.78
C CYS A 153 -8.17 -28.33 -3.95
N LYS A 154 -8.67 -28.14 -5.17
CA LYS A 154 -8.05 -28.68 -6.39
C LYS A 154 -7.10 -27.62 -6.94
N ILE A 155 -5.82 -27.96 -6.96
CA ILE A 155 -4.72 -27.15 -7.53
C ILE A 155 -4.76 -27.30 -9.05
#